data_AF-A0A969CTK7-F1
#
_entry.id   AF-A0A969CTK7-F1
#
_cell.length_a   1.000
_cell.length_b   1.000
_cell.length_c   1.000
_cell.angle_alpha   90.00
_cell.angle_beta   90.00
_cell.angle_gamma   90.00
#
_symmetry.space_group_name_H-M   'P 1'
#
loop_
_entity.id
_entity.type
_entity.pdbx_description
1 polymer ?
#
loop_
_entity_poly.entity_id
_entity_poly.type
_entity_poly.pdbx_seq_one_letter_code
_entity_poly.pdbx_strand_id
1 'polypeptide(L)'
;MKPYSIAFRQKIIKVYQNEAISQRKLARCFNVALSFIQKLLKQYRETDSVAPKLRTQQTPPILNDEQLAVLGRLVEEQNDATLEELQGLLATETGIDVSRSTIDRSLNKLDLTLKKDIPCQ
;
A
#
# COMPACT_ATOMS: atom_id res chain seq x y z
N MET A 1 11.45 -7.57 -3.92
CA MET A 1 12.12 -8.30 -5.02
C MET A 1 11.51 -7.89 -6.35
N LYS A 2 12.33 -7.67 -7.38
CA LYS A 2 11.84 -7.42 -8.75
C LYS A 2 11.26 -8.72 -9.31
N PRO A 3 10.12 -8.70 -10.02
CA PRO A 3 9.57 -9.89 -10.66
C PRO A 3 10.47 -10.34 -11.82
N TYR A 4 10.53 -11.65 -12.07
CA TYR A 4 11.08 -12.18 -13.32
C TYR A 4 10.32 -11.61 -14.52
N SER A 5 11.04 -11.43 -15.64
CA SER A 5 10.49 -10.91 -16.89
C SER A 5 9.33 -11.76 -17.40
N ILE A 6 8.42 -11.12 -18.12
CA ILE A 6 7.24 -11.78 -18.70
C ILE A 6 7.67 -12.89 -19.67
N ALA A 7 8.69 -12.63 -20.49
CA ALA A 7 9.23 -13.61 -21.43
C ALA A 7 9.74 -14.89 -20.72
N PHE A 8 10.40 -14.74 -19.57
CA PHE A 8 10.86 -15.88 -18.78
C PHE A 8 9.69 -16.71 -18.25
N ARG A 9 8.66 -16.04 -17.72
CA ARG A 9 7.43 -16.69 -17.24
C ARG A 9 6.67 -17.40 -18.35
N GLN A 10 6.56 -16.78 -19.53
CA GLN A 10 5.96 -17.38 -20.73
C GLN A 10 6.69 -18.65 -21.16
N LYS A 11 8.04 -18.62 -21.16
CA LYS A 11 8.86 -19.79 -21.51
C LYS A 11 8.58 -20.97 -20.58
N ILE A 12 8.44 -20.71 -19.28
CA ILE A 12 8.11 -21.76 -18.29
C ILE A 12 6.75 -22.37 -18.57
N ILE A 13 5.71 -21.56 -18.83
CA ILE A 13 4.37 -22.05 -19.13
C ILE A 13 4.34 -22.85 -20.43
N LYS A 14 5.04 -22.39 -21.47
CA LYS A 14 5.13 -23.09 -22.75
C LYS A 14 5.75 -24.49 -22.59
N VAL A 15 6.83 -24.61 -21.82
CA VAL A 15 7.45 -25.91 -21.52
C VAL A 15 6.50 -26.79 -20.71
N TYR A 16 5.77 -26.22 -19.74
CA TYR A 16 4.79 -26.96 -18.95
C TYR A 16 3.60 -27.48 -19.77
N GLN A 17 3.17 -26.75 -20.81
CA GLN A 17 2.09 -27.17 -21.71
C GLN A 17 2.55 -28.22 -22.73
N ASN A 18 3.76 -28.08 -23.24
CA ASN A 18 4.28 -28.95 -24.30
C ASN A 18 4.83 -30.27 -23.76
N GLU A 19 5.32 -30.28 -22.53
CA GLU A 19 5.97 -31.45 -21.93
C GLU A 19 5.29 -31.85 -20.63
N ALA A 20 5.02 -33.14 -20.45
CA ALA A 20 4.50 -33.70 -19.21
C ALA A 20 5.58 -33.79 -18.11
N ILE A 21 6.15 -32.63 -17.71
CA ILE A 21 7.19 -32.53 -16.70
C ILE A 21 6.60 -32.19 -15.33
N SER A 22 7.10 -32.84 -14.27
CA SER A 22 6.77 -32.47 -12.90
C SER A 22 7.27 -31.07 -12.54
N GLN A 23 6.51 -30.34 -11.71
CA GLN A 23 6.88 -28.97 -11.28
C GLN A 23 8.27 -28.90 -10.63
N ARG A 24 8.69 -29.98 -9.94
CA ARG A 24 10.03 -30.09 -9.33
C ARG A 24 11.14 -30.17 -10.38
N LYS A 25 10.92 -30.94 -11.45
CA LYS A 25 11.88 -31.04 -12.56
C LYS A 25 11.90 -29.72 -13.35
N LEU A 26 10.75 -29.08 -13.54
CA LEU A 26 10.65 -27.75 -14.16
C LEU A 26 11.46 -26.69 -13.38
N ALA A 27 11.32 -26.67 -12.05
CA ALA A 27 12.09 -25.79 -11.18
C ALA A 27 13.61 -25.99 -11.34
N ARG A 28 14.06 -27.25 -11.42
CA ARG A 28 15.48 -27.58 -11.66
C ARG A 28 15.96 -27.16 -13.04
N CYS A 29 15.16 -27.39 -14.09
CA CYS A 29 15.51 -27.02 -15.47
C CYS A 29 15.69 -25.50 -15.63
N PHE A 30 14.86 -24.71 -14.95
CA PHE A 30 14.91 -23.24 -15.01
C PHE A 30 15.75 -22.60 -13.90
N ASN A 31 16.38 -23.41 -13.03
CA ASN A 31 17.14 -22.96 -11.86
C ASN A 31 16.39 -21.96 -10.97
N VAL A 32 15.11 -22.24 -10.70
CA VAL A 32 14.24 -21.41 -9.86
C VAL A 32 13.68 -22.21 -8.70
N ALA A 33 13.23 -21.51 -7.65
CA ALA A 33 12.56 -22.15 -6.52
C ALA A 33 11.26 -22.83 -6.95
N LEU A 34 10.97 -24.00 -6.35
CA LEU A 34 9.73 -24.74 -6.57
C LEU A 34 8.48 -23.89 -6.24
N SER A 35 8.57 -23.09 -5.18
CA SER A 35 7.50 -22.19 -4.75
C SER A 35 7.15 -21.14 -5.80
N PHE A 36 8.13 -20.68 -6.60
CA PHE A 36 7.89 -19.77 -7.71
C PHE A 36 7.10 -20.45 -8.84
N ILE A 37 7.49 -21.66 -9.23
CA ILE A 37 6.78 -22.45 -10.25
C ILE A 37 5.34 -22.72 -9.82
N GLN A 38 5.14 -23.16 -8.57
CA GLN A 38 3.81 -23.41 -8.02
C GLN A 38 2.91 -22.17 -8.07
N LYS A 39 3.43 -21.02 -7.64
CA LYS A 39 2.70 -19.73 -7.67
C LYS A 39 2.38 -19.31 -9.10
N LEU A 40 3.33 -19.44 -10.02
CA LEU A 40 3.14 -19.08 -11.42
C LEU A 40 2.07 -19.95 -12.08
N LEU A 41 2.12 -21.26 -11.88
CA LEU A 41 1.13 -22.19 -12.42
C LEU A 41 -0.25 -22.01 -11.81
N LYS A 42 -0.33 -21.76 -10.50
CA LYS A 42 -1.59 -21.44 -9.82
C LYS A 42 -2.22 -20.17 -10.43
N GLN A 43 -1.44 -19.10 -10.54
CA GLN A 43 -1.91 -17.86 -11.15
C GLN A 43 -2.36 -18.07 -12.59
N TYR A 44 -1.58 -18.81 -13.38
CA TYR A 44 -1.93 -19.12 -14.76
C TYR A 44 -3.26 -19.85 -14.87
N ARG A 45 -3.53 -20.84 -14.00
CA ARG A 45 -4.82 -21.56 -13.97
C ARG A 45 -6.01 -20.70 -13.54
N GLU A 46 -5.78 -19.71 -12.68
CA GLU A 46 -6.85 -18.85 -12.15
C GLU A 46 -7.18 -17.66 -13.05
N THR A 47 -6.21 -17.17 -13.81
CA THR A 47 -6.31 -15.88 -14.51
C THR A 47 -5.91 -15.92 -15.98
N ASP A 48 -5.45 -17.08 -16.47
CA ASP A 48 -4.81 -17.27 -17.79
C ASP A 48 -3.67 -16.29 -18.09
N SER A 49 -3.15 -15.62 -17.06
CA SER A 49 -2.17 -14.56 -17.16
C SER A 49 -0.85 -14.94 -16.49
N VAL A 50 0.23 -14.61 -17.17
CA VAL A 50 1.62 -14.80 -16.73
C VAL A 50 2.25 -13.51 -16.23
N ALA A 51 1.55 -12.38 -16.35
CA ALA A 51 2.06 -11.09 -15.91
C ALA A 51 2.24 -11.09 -14.38
N PRO A 52 3.28 -10.44 -13.84
CA PRO A 52 3.37 -10.26 -12.39
C PRO A 52 2.15 -9.50 -11.88
N LYS A 53 1.59 -9.93 -10.74
CA LYS A 53 0.56 -9.16 -10.04
C LYS A 53 1.15 -7.80 -9.66
N LEU A 54 0.61 -6.74 -10.26
CA LEU A 54 0.91 -5.38 -9.86
C LEU A 54 0.25 -5.15 -8.50
N ARG A 55 1.02 -4.72 -7.50
CA ARG A 55 0.46 -4.27 -6.23
C ARG A 55 -0.08 -2.87 -6.45
N THR A 56 -1.25 -2.78 -7.08
CA THR A 56 -1.89 -1.50 -7.43
C THR A 56 -2.53 -0.81 -6.22
N GLN A 57 -2.93 -1.57 -5.20
CA GLN A 57 -3.65 -1.01 -4.08
C GLN A 57 -2.77 -0.96 -2.83
N GLN A 58 -2.43 0.27 -2.44
CA GLN A 58 -2.05 0.58 -1.07
C GLN A 58 -3.33 0.65 -0.24
N THR A 59 -3.30 0.22 1.02
CA THR A 59 -4.47 0.32 1.91
C THR A 59 -4.99 1.76 1.87
N PRO A 60 -6.28 1.98 1.59
CA PRO A 60 -6.82 3.33 1.55
C PRO A 60 -6.56 4.04 2.89
N PRO A 61 -6.25 5.34 2.87
CA PRO A 61 -6.10 6.10 4.10
C PRO A 61 -7.39 6.04 4.93
N ILE A 62 -7.24 6.06 6.26
CA ILE A 62 -8.39 6.07 7.19
C ILE A 62 -9.21 7.36 7.03
N LEU A 63 -8.54 8.46 6.67
CA LEU A 63 -9.18 9.75 6.42
C LEU A 63 -9.42 9.94 4.92
N ASN A 64 -10.66 10.30 4.60
CA ASN A 64 -11.06 10.73 3.26
C ASN A 64 -10.58 12.16 2.98
N ASP A 65 -10.53 12.54 1.70
CA ASP A 65 -10.07 13.88 1.29
C ASP A 65 -10.93 15.01 1.88
N GLU A 66 -12.23 14.78 2.09
CA GLU A 66 -13.13 15.74 2.76
C GLU A 66 -12.73 15.98 4.22
N GLN A 67 -12.33 14.92 4.92
CA GLN A 67 -11.91 14.99 6.33
C GLN A 67 -10.53 15.63 6.47
N LEU A 68 -9.66 15.42 5.48
CA LEU A 68 -8.39 16.14 5.39
C LEU A 68 -8.61 17.64 5.18
N ALA A 69 -9.60 18.04 4.38
CA ALA A 69 -9.95 19.46 4.19
C ALA A 69 -10.55 20.09 5.46
N VAL A 70 -11.36 19.35 6.22
CA VAL A 70 -11.86 19.80 7.54
C VAL A 70 -10.69 19.97 8.52
N LEU A 71 -9.77 19.00 8.58
CA LEU A 71 -8.55 19.10 9.38
C LEU A 71 -7.73 20.36 9.05
N GLY A 72 -7.50 20.63 7.77
CA GLY A 72 -6.74 21.81 7.35
C GLY A 72 -7.37 23.12 7.85
N ARG A 73 -8.70 23.25 7.71
CA ARG A 73 -9.44 24.42 8.22
C ARG A 73 -9.35 24.56 9.74
N LEU A 74 -9.52 23.47 10.48
CA LEU A 74 -9.41 23.47 11.94
C LEU A 74 -8.02 23.89 12.42
N VAL A 75 -6.96 23.49 11.70
CA VAL A 75 -5.58 23.88 12.00
C VAL A 75 -5.32 25.36 11.67
N GLU A 76 -5.90 25.88 10.59
CA GLU A 76 -5.81 27.31 10.26
C GLU A 76 -6.55 28.19 11.28
N GLU A 77 -7.73 27.76 11.74
CA GLU A 77 -8.51 28.46 12.76
C GLU A 77 -7.87 28.36 14.16
N GLN A 78 -7.25 27.23 14.49
CA GLN A 78 -6.61 26.98 15.78
C GLN A 78 -5.16 26.48 15.61
N ASN A 79 -4.25 27.39 15.25
CA ASN A 79 -2.84 27.08 15.03
C ASN A 79 -2.13 26.54 16.28
N ASP A 80 -2.59 26.91 17.48
CA ASP A 80 -2.01 26.45 18.76
C ASP A 80 -2.66 25.18 19.32
N ALA A 81 -3.62 24.58 18.61
CA ALA A 81 -4.30 23.38 19.08
C ALA A 81 -3.36 22.17 19.13
N THR A 82 -3.43 21.44 20.24
CA THR A 82 -2.71 20.17 20.40
C THR A 82 -3.34 19.07 19.53
N LEU A 83 -2.58 18.02 19.25
CA LEU A 83 -3.08 16.89 18.44
C LEU A 83 -4.29 16.19 19.06
N GLU A 84 -4.44 16.22 20.38
CA GLU A 84 -5.59 15.64 21.10
C GLU A 84 -6.84 16.51 20.95
N GLU A 85 -6.67 17.83 20.95
CA GLU A 85 -7.77 18.77 20.68
C GLU A 85 -8.23 18.67 19.23
N LEU A 86 -7.29 18.59 18.28
CA LEU A 86 -7.62 18.35 16.87
C LEU A 86 -8.37 17.03 16.67
N GLN A 87 -8.04 15.98 17.44
CA GLN A 87 -8.78 14.71 17.43
C GLN A 87 -10.22 14.89 17.90
N GLY A 88 -10.42 15.56 19.03
CA GLY A 88 -11.76 15.84 19.56
C GLY A 88 -12.61 16.68 18.60
N LEU A 89 -12.00 17.71 18.00
CA LEU A 89 -12.66 18.57 17.02
C LEU A 89 -13.04 17.80 15.75
N LEU A 90 -12.13 16.98 15.23
CA LEU A 90 -12.42 16.09 14.08
C LEU A 90 -13.56 15.13 14.39
N ALA A 91 -13.55 14.52 15.57
CA ALA A 91 -14.59 13.58 15.99
C ALA A 91 -15.95 14.29 16.15
N THR A 92 -15.95 15.55 16.58
CA THR A 92 -17.18 16.35 16.72
C THR A 92 -17.76 16.76 15.37
N GLU A 93 -16.91 17.20 14.43
CA GLU A 93 -17.32 17.66 13.10
C GLU A 93 -17.64 16.51 12.13
N THR A 94 -16.86 15.44 12.14
CA THR A 94 -16.94 14.35 11.14
C THR A 94 -17.42 13.02 11.70
N GLY A 95 -17.53 12.89 13.03
CA GLY A 95 -17.94 11.65 13.69
C GLY A 95 -16.88 10.53 13.65
N ILE A 96 -15.68 10.79 13.14
CA ILE A 96 -14.61 9.79 13.04
C ILE A 96 -13.58 10.00 14.15
N ASP A 97 -13.43 8.99 14.99
CA ASP A 97 -12.34 8.91 15.95
C ASP A 97 -11.10 8.29 15.30
N VAL A 98 -10.04 9.08 15.19
CA VAL A 98 -8.75 8.68 14.63
C VAL A 98 -7.65 8.81 15.65
N SER A 99 -6.69 7.87 15.64
CA SER A 99 -5.54 7.97 16.54
C SER A 99 -4.73 9.25 16.31
N ARG A 100 -4.09 9.76 17.37
CA ARG A 100 -3.09 10.83 17.29
C ARG A 100 -2.06 10.64 16.16
N SER A 101 -1.62 9.39 15.94
CA SER A 101 -0.66 9.05 14.88
C SER A 101 -1.22 9.15 13.46
N THR A 102 -2.53 9.07 13.31
CA THR A 102 -3.23 9.28 12.03
C THR A 102 -3.33 10.77 11.73
N ILE A 103 -3.62 11.60 12.75
CA ILE A 103 -3.65 13.06 12.61
C ILE A 103 -2.26 13.59 12.24
N ASP A 104 -1.22 13.19 12.97
CA ASP A 104 0.16 13.60 12.68
C ASP A 104 0.59 13.24 11.25
N ARG A 105 0.32 12.01 10.80
CA ARG A 105 0.58 11.59 9.40
C ARG A 105 -0.21 12.39 8.38
N SER A 106 -1.41 12.83 8.74
CA SER A 106 -2.30 13.58 7.86
C SER A 106 -1.90 15.04 7.76
N LEU A 107 -1.46 15.66 8.86
CA LEU A 107 -0.85 16.99 8.88
C LEU A 107 0.44 17.01 8.07
N ASN A 108 1.29 15.99 8.23
CA ASN A 108 2.50 15.82 7.41
C ASN A 108 2.17 15.64 5.91
N LYS A 109 1.01 15.06 5.55
CA LYS A 109 0.57 14.94 4.16
C LYS A 109 0.08 16.28 3.60
N LEU A 110 -0.41 17.16 4.46
CA LEU A 110 -0.89 18.51 4.11
C LEU A 110 0.23 19.56 4.14
N ASP A 111 1.48 19.16 4.43
CA ASP A 111 2.63 20.05 4.66
C ASP A 111 2.37 21.14 5.73
N LEU A 112 1.36 20.94 6.58
CA LEU A 112 1.01 21.84 7.68
C LEU A 112 1.90 21.51 8.87
N THR A 113 3.11 22.03 8.85
CA THR A 113 3.98 22.00 10.03
C THR A 113 3.49 23.05 11.02
N LEU A 114 3.10 22.61 12.22
CA LEU A 114 2.84 23.49 13.37
C LEU A 114 3.93 24.57 13.46
N LYS A 115 3.52 25.84 13.42
CA LYS A 115 4.46 26.94 13.62
C LYS A 115 4.85 26.94 15.08
N LYS A 116 6.07 26.46 15.37
CA LYS A 116 6.66 26.51 16.72
C LYS A 116 7.01 27.96 17.04
N ASP A 117 6.07 28.72 17.58
CA ASP A 117 6.40 29.92 18.34
C ASP A 117 6.80 29.44 19.74
N ILE A 118 8.06 29.02 19.89
CA ILE A 118 8.64 28.77 21.22
C ILE A 118 8.85 30.14 21.87
N PRO A 119 8.10 30.55 22.91
CA PRO A 119 8.51 31.70 23.70
C PRO A 119 9.78 31.29 24.45
N CYS A 120 10.89 31.94 24.12
CA CYS A 120 12.12 31.82 24.90
C CYS A 120 11.84 32.39 26.30
N GLN A 121 11.86 31.55 27.34
CA GLN A 121 11.99 31.97 28.73
C GLN A 121 13.47 32.04 29.11
#